data_AF-A0A0B1SJN0-F1
#
_entry.id   AF-A0A0B1SJN0-F1
#
_cell.length_a   1.000
_cell.length_b   1.000
_cell.length_c   1.000
_cell.angle_alpha   90.00
_cell.angle_beta   90.00
_cell.angle_gamma   90.00
#
_symmetry.space_group_name_H-M   'P 1'
#
loop_
_entity.id
_entity.type
_entity.pdbx_description
1 polymer ?
#
loop_
_entity_poly.entity_id
_entity_poly.type
_entity_poly.pdbx_seq_one_letter_code
_entity_poly.pdbx_strand_id
1 'polypeptide(L)'
;AFSRSFDFERGRVSFYRTNGTRLALYNWRRRVFMRSCDFDFVKIGEPGRNSTGPICGRGLPSTYFSWGNSVEVFMQTDHNMATEGYDLSYFTGRMHDDGAIDFAPSYDLQGAITNIGYPRGYNTSTRSTWTIMPPNGHSCVAELVVLEIAKAPQGVDCLNQDEYLEIEQSTGNPKHAGEGKDSVRVRSCSHSAPISMEMEPGTDRYMKI
;
A
#
# COMPACT_ATOMS: atom_id res chain seq x y z
N ALA A 1 -7.47 5.65 3.10
CA ALA A 1 -7.16 6.32 1.84
C ALA A 1 -7.89 7.65 1.78
N PHE A 2 -7.28 8.72 2.29
CA PHE A 2 -7.55 10.01 1.67
C PHE A 2 -6.99 9.96 0.25
N SER A 3 -7.90 9.93 -0.73
CA SER A 3 -7.55 10.42 -2.04
C SER A 3 -7.22 11.91 -1.86
N ARG A 4 -5.94 12.24 -1.81
CA ARG A 4 -5.54 13.53 -2.35
C ARG A 4 -5.58 13.36 -3.86
N SER A 5 -6.78 13.47 -4.41
CA SER A 5 -6.94 13.57 -5.84
C SER A 5 -6.35 14.91 -6.24
N PHE A 6 -5.15 14.87 -6.81
CA PHE A 6 -4.55 16.04 -7.42
C PHE A 6 -5.08 16.10 -8.84
N ASP A 7 -6.05 16.96 -9.07
CA ASP A 7 -6.49 17.23 -10.42
C ASP A 7 -5.39 18.04 -11.11
N PHE A 8 -4.75 17.42 -12.08
CA PHE A 8 -3.56 17.97 -12.70
C PHE A 8 -3.61 17.68 -14.19
N GLU A 9 -3.80 18.74 -14.96
CA GLU A 9 -3.90 18.61 -16.42
C GLU A 9 -2.51 18.45 -17.04
N ARG A 10 -1.46 19.15 -16.54
CA ARG A 10 -0.05 19.05 -17.00
C ARG A 10 0.96 19.49 -15.96
N GLY A 11 2.15 18.86 -15.94
CA GLY A 11 3.34 19.37 -15.25
C GLY A 11 4.07 18.36 -14.34
N ARG A 12 4.60 18.82 -13.19
CA ARG A 12 5.37 18.00 -12.24
C ARG A 12 4.85 18.15 -10.81
N VAL A 13 4.81 17.04 -10.07
CA VAL A 13 4.57 16.99 -8.64
C VAL A 13 5.70 16.24 -7.96
N SER A 14 6.37 16.89 -7.02
CA SER A 14 7.48 16.30 -6.27
C SER A 14 7.07 15.97 -4.85
N PHE A 15 7.33 14.74 -4.45
CA PHE A 15 7.11 14.24 -3.10
C PHE A 15 8.46 14.15 -2.38
N TYR A 16 8.54 14.72 -1.18
CA TYR A 16 9.73 14.66 -0.33
C TYR A 16 9.37 14.11 1.04
N ARG A 17 10.18 13.17 1.53
CA ARG A 17 10.04 12.56 2.86
C ARG A 17 11.34 12.60 3.63
N THR A 18 11.25 12.30 4.91
CA THR A 18 12.42 12.17 5.79
C THR A 18 13.39 11.13 5.25
N ASN A 19 14.69 11.37 5.47
CA ASN A 19 15.72 10.44 5.03
C ASN A 19 15.51 9.06 5.70
N GLY A 20 15.71 7.98 4.94
CA GLY A 20 15.39 6.62 5.38
C GLY A 20 13.92 6.20 5.26
N THR A 21 13.03 7.09 4.81
CA THR A 21 11.63 6.76 4.46
C THR A 21 11.47 6.71 2.95
N ARG A 22 10.69 5.75 2.46
CA ARG A 22 10.35 5.56 1.04
C ARG A 22 8.87 5.79 0.81
N LEU A 23 8.49 5.99 -0.45
CA LEU A 23 7.12 6.18 -0.90
C LEU A 23 6.66 4.94 -1.68
N ALA A 24 5.46 4.46 -1.37
CA ALA A 24 4.75 3.45 -2.13
C ALA A 24 3.56 4.12 -2.85
N LEU A 25 3.72 4.42 -4.13
CA LEU A 25 2.67 5.00 -4.97
C LEU A 25 1.75 3.88 -5.45
N TYR A 26 0.44 4.02 -5.24
CA TYR A 26 -0.57 3.01 -5.54
C TYR A 26 -1.90 3.63 -5.99
N ASN A 27 -2.80 2.78 -6.50
CA ASN A 27 -4.17 3.16 -6.88
C ASN A 27 -4.28 4.34 -7.89
N TRP A 28 -3.24 4.58 -8.69
CA TRP A 28 -3.28 5.55 -9.80
C TRP A 28 -4.17 5.07 -10.94
N ARG A 29 -5.36 5.64 -11.02
CA ARG A 29 -6.29 5.38 -12.14
C ARG A 29 -6.32 6.59 -13.07
N ARG A 30 -6.17 6.32 -14.37
CA ARG A 30 -6.62 7.25 -15.40
C ARG A 30 -8.04 6.87 -15.79
N ARG A 31 -8.93 7.85 -15.94
CA ARG A 31 -10.35 7.57 -16.22
C ARG A 31 -10.66 7.28 -17.69
N VAL A 32 -9.67 7.37 -18.60
CA VAL A 32 -9.85 7.06 -20.03
C VAL A 32 -8.81 6.07 -20.56
N PHE A 33 -9.28 5.15 -21.42
CA PHE A 33 -8.47 4.14 -22.08
C PHE A 33 -7.67 4.75 -23.23
N MET A 34 -6.34 4.61 -23.17
CA MET A 34 -5.43 4.88 -24.28
C MET A 34 -4.71 3.61 -24.70
N ARG A 35 -4.58 3.41 -26.02
CA ARG A 35 -3.80 2.30 -26.60
C ARG A 35 -2.31 2.60 -26.72
N SER A 36 -1.94 3.89 -26.78
CA SER A 36 -0.55 4.36 -26.86
C SER A 36 -0.32 5.52 -25.91
N CYS A 37 0.91 5.66 -25.42
CA CYS A 37 1.32 6.68 -24.46
C CYS A 37 2.04 7.86 -25.13
N ASP A 38 1.76 8.11 -26.42
CA ASP A 38 2.44 9.14 -27.21
C ASP A 38 2.01 10.57 -26.84
N PHE A 39 0.76 10.72 -26.39
CA PHE A 39 0.14 12.03 -26.14
C PHE A 39 -0.05 12.29 -24.64
N ASP A 40 -0.72 11.35 -23.95
CA ASP A 40 -0.96 11.45 -22.53
C ASP A 40 -0.28 10.32 -21.77
N PHE A 41 0.57 10.69 -20.81
CA PHE A 41 1.29 9.72 -20.00
C PHE A 41 1.75 10.31 -18.67
N VAL A 42 2.03 9.40 -17.74
CA VAL A 42 2.74 9.69 -16.50
C VAL A 42 4.12 9.07 -16.54
N LYS A 43 5.11 9.75 -15.97
CA LYS A 43 6.46 9.24 -15.70
C LYS A 43 6.82 9.51 -14.26
N ILE A 44 7.63 8.64 -13.69
CA ILE A 44 8.10 8.74 -12.31
C ILE A 44 9.61 8.83 -12.34
N GLY A 45 10.15 9.92 -11.84
CA GLY A 45 11.58 10.17 -11.72
C GLY A 45 12.04 10.13 -10.28
N GLU A 46 13.26 9.66 -10.06
CA GLU A 46 13.96 9.74 -8.78
C GLU A 46 15.34 10.36 -8.98
N PRO A 47 15.87 11.12 -8.01
CA PRO A 47 17.23 11.64 -8.10
C PRO A 47 18.27 10.54 -8.30
N GLY A 48 19.12 10.70 -9.32
CA GLY A 48 20.21 9.76 -9.63
C GLY A 48 19.75 8.45 -10.29
N ARG A 49 18.50 8.35 -10.75
CA ARG A 49 17.95 7.16 -11.44
C ARG A 49 17.26 7.53 -12.74
N ASN A 50 17.19 6.56 -13.65
CA ASN A 50 16.37 6.69 -14.84
C ASN A 50 14.89 6.72 -14.44
N SER A 51 14.14 7.64 -15.04
CA SER A 51 12.69 7.68 -14.87
C SER A 51 12.05 6.40 -15.42
N THR A 52 10.87 6.07 -14.93
CA THR A 52 10.03 5.04 -15.57
C THR A 52 9.77 5.41 -17.04
N GLY A 53 9.49 4.38 -17.85
CA GLY A 53 8.87 4.61 -19.16
C GLY A 53 7.51 5.32 -19.03
N PRO A 54 6.95 5.84 -20.13
CA PRO A 54 5.63 6.46 -20.11
C PRO A 54 4.55 5.44 -19.70
N ILE A 55 3.68 5.86 -18.79
CA ILE A 55 2.59 5.06 -18.22
C ILE A 55 1.25 5.63 -18.67
N CYS A 56 0.43 4.82 -19.35
CA CYS A 56 -0.92 5.20 -19.80
C CYS A 56 -1.86 3.98 -19.89
N GLY A 57 -3.14 4.23 -20.14
CA GLY A 57 -4.16 3.18 -20.36
C GLY A 57 -4.80 2.63 -19.09
N ARG A 58 -5.41 1.43 -19.19
CA ARG A 58 -6.14 0.75 -18.09
C ARG A 58 -5.29 -0.18 -17.23
N GLY A 59 -4.06 -0.47 -17.65
CA GLY A 59 -3.19 -1.35 -16.90
C GLY A 59 -2.67 -0.61 -15.69
N LEU A 60 -3.41 -0.67 -14.56
CA LEU A 60 -2.92 -0.22 -13.26
C LEU A 60 -1.45 -0.65 -13.13
N PRO A 61 -0.51 0.29 -13.04
CA PRO A 61 0.85 -0.09 -12.71
C PRO A 61 0.80 -0.73 -11.33
N SER A 62 1.56 -1.81 -11.16
CA SER A 62 1.93 -2.34 -9.85
C SER A 62 2.34 -1.20 -8.93
N THR A 63 2.05 -1.31 -7.63
CA THR A 63 2.55 -0.37 -6.62
C THR A 63 4.03 -0.03 -6.88
N TYR A 64 4.34 1.25 -7.07
CA TYR A 64 5.72 1.70 -7.26
C TYR A 64 6.33 2.04 -5.91
N PHE A 65 7.36 1.29 -5.54
CA PHE A 65 8.11 1.55 -4.33
C PHE A 65 9.38 2.31 -4.69
N SER A 66 9.53 3.51 -4.12
CA SER A 66 10.69 4.35 -4.37
C SER A 66 11.96 3.74 -3.80
N TRP A 67 13.09 4.09 -4.40
CA TRP A 67 14.41 3.74 -3.88
C TRP A 67 14.86 4.73 -2.81
N GLY A 68 14.52 6.00 -3.01
CA GLY A 68 14.86 7.09 -2.09
C GLY A 68 13.65 7.64 -1.34
N ASN A 69 13.88 8.76 -0.70
CA ASN A 69 12.87 9.55 0.04
C ASN A 69 12.23 10.64 -0.81
N SER A 70 12.50 10.67 -2.12
CA SER A 70 11.91 11.67 -3.01
C SER A 70 11.60 11.10 -4.39
N VAL A 71 10.46 11.49 -4.91
CA VAL A 71 9.94 11.05 -6.21
C VAL A 71 9.31 12.26 -6.91
N GLU A 72 9.59 12.44 -8.19
CA GLU A 72 8.88 13.37 -9.06
C GLU A 72 7.92 12.59 -9.94
N VAL A 73 6.64 12.95 -9.91
CA VAL A 73 5.63 12.47 -10.84
C VAL A 73 5.44 13.53 -11.91
N PHE A 74 5.78 13.20 -13.15
CA PHE A 74 5.59 14.05 -14.32
C PHE A 74 4.39 13.57 -15.13
N MET A 75 3.49 14.48 -15.46
CA MET A 75 2.34 14.20 -16.31
C MET A 75 2.37 15.10 -17.54
N GLN A 76 2.23 14.46 -18.70
CA GLN A 76 2.05 15.12 -19.97
C GLN A 76 0.66 14.76 -20.50
N THR A 77 -0.06 15.75 -21.03
CA THR A 77 -1.31 15.55 -21.76
C THR A 77 -1.35 16.48 -22.97
N ASP A 78 -2.11 16.20 -24.02
CA ASP A 78 -2.34 17.12 -25.15
C ASP A 78 -3.63 17.95 -24.98
N HIS A 79 -4.15 18.62 -26.03
CA HIS A 79 -5.35 19.47 -25.94
C HIS A 79 -6.63 18.73 -26.38
N ASN A 80 -6.51 17.49 -26.85
CA ASN A 80 -7.62 16.68 -27.32
C ASN A 80 -7.98 15.66 -26.24
N MET A 81 -9.28 15.42 -26.01
CA MET A 81 -9.73 14.49 -24.96
C MET A 81 -9.17 14.83 -23.57
N ALA A 82 -9.21 16.11 -23.18
CA ALA A 82 -8.97 16.53 -21.81
C ALA A 82 -9.94 15.79 -20.89
N THR A 83 -9.39 14.96 -20.01
CA THR A 83 -10.13 14.04 -19.14
C THR A 83 -9.74 14.30 -17.68
N GLU A 84 -10.49 13.72 -16.75
CA GLU A 84 -10.45 13.90 -15.28
C GLU A 84 -9.12 13.50 -14.57
N GLY A 85 -7.96 13.67 -15.21
CA GLY A 85 -6.64 13.54 -14.60
C GLY A 85 -6.25 12.12 -14.19
N TYR A 86 -5.30 12.03 -13.25
CA TYR A 86 -4.89 10.82 -12.55
C TYR A 86 -5.15 10.99 -11.06
N ASP A 87 -5.78 10.01 -10.44
CA ASP A 87 -5.99 9.97 -8.99
C ASP A 87 -4.96 9.05 -8.37
N LEU A 88 -3.92 9.58 -7.72
CA LEU A 88 -2.80 8.82 -7.15
C LEU A 88 -2.87 8.81 -5.62
N SER A 89 -2.78 7.62 -5.03
CA SER A 89 -2.59 7.45 -3.59
C SER A 89 -1.16 7.04 -3.27
N TYR A 90 -0.67 7.36 -2.09
CA TYR A 90 0.62 6.86 -1.64
C TYR A 90 0.62 6.54 -0.16
N PHE A 91 1.44 5.55 0.19
CA PHE A 91 1.88 5.33 1.55
C PHE A 91 3.34 5.68 1.69
N THR A 92 3.79 5.88 2.90
CA THR A 92 5.21 6.01 3.23
C THR A 92 5.61 4.87 4.11
N GLY A 93 6.83 4.38 3.99
CA GLY A 93 7.31 3.29 4.84
C GLY A 93 8.82 3.31 5.00
N ARG A 94 9.30 2.61 6.01
CA ARG A 94 10.74 2.38 6.22
C ARG A 94 11.07 1.00 5.68
N MET A 95 12.09 0.93 4.82
CA MET A 95 12.67 -0.35 4.41
C MET A 95 13.86 -0.64 5.31
N HIS A 96 13.91 -1.86 5.83
CA HIS A 96 15.00 -2.38 6.66
C HIS A 96 15.98 -3.20 5.81
N ASP A 97 17.17 -3.42 6.37
CA ASP A 97 18.25 -4.14 5.68
C ASP A 97 17.90 -5.62 5.44
N ASP A 98 16.99 -6.19 6.25
CA ASP A 98 16.48 -7.56 6.11
C ASP A 98 15.33 -7.69 5.09
N GLY A 99 15.00 -6.62 4.37
CA GLY A 99 13.91 -6.59 3.40
C GLY A 99 12.51 -6.37 4.01
N ALA A 100 12.42 -6.17 5.33
CA ALA A 100 11.16 -5.79 5.95
C ALA A 100 10.77 -4.35 5.64
N ILE A 101 9.48 -4.09 5.54
CA ILE A 101 8.92 -2.78 5.25
C ILE A 101 7.85 -2.45 6.28
N ASP A 102 8.13 -1.47 7.12
CA ASP A 102 7.15 -0.92 8.06
C ASP A 102 6.49 0.30 7.43
N PHE A 103 5.23 0.16 7.02
CA PHE A 103 4.45 1.29 6.55
C PHE A 103 4.08 2.21 7.71
N ALA A 104 4.03 3.51 7.40
CA ALA A 104 3.59 4.52 8.34
C ALA A 104 2.13 4.23 8.77
N PRO A 105 1.79 4.44 10.06
CA PRO A 105 0.44 4.23 10.52
C PRO A 105 -0.59 5.04 9.72
N SER A 106 -1.68 4.38 9.33
CA SER A 106 -2.83 4.99 8.68
C SER A 106 -3.87 5.38 9.71
N TYR A 107 -4.36 6.62 9.65
CA TYR A 107 -5.45 7.14 10.49
C TYR A 107 -6.73 7.38 9.67
N ASP A 108 -6.76 6.88 8.44
CA ASP A 108 -7.86 7.10 7.52
C ASP A 108 -9.08 6.26 7.93
N LEU A 109 -10.29 6.82 7.73
CA LEU A 109 -11.55 6.17 8.12
C LEU A 109 -11.90 4.93 7.28
N GLN A 110 -11.37 4.84 6.06
CA GLN A 110 -11.56 3.72 5.14
C GLN A 110 -10.42 3.70 4.13
N GLY A 111 -10.13 2.55 3.51
CA GLY A 111 -9.14 2.47 2.44
C GLY A 111 -8.88 1.04 2.00
N ALA A 112 -7.91 0.87 1.11
CA ALA A 112 -7.38 -0.42 0.71
C ALA A 112 -5.86 -0.41 0.91
N ILE A 113 -5.35 -1.55 1.36
CA ILE A 113 -3.92 -1.85 1.44
C ILE A 113 -3.62 -3.03 0.50
N THR A 114 -2.42 -3.05 -0.05
CA THR A 114 -1.94 -4.17 -0.89
C THR A 114 -0.47 -4.39 -0.60
N ASN A 115 0.03 -5.58 -0.91
CA ASN A 115 1.47 -5.77 -1.03
C ASN A 115 2.06 -4.88 -2.14
N ILE A 116 3.37 -4.66 -2.09
CA ILE A 116 4.10 -4.04 -3.20
C ILE A 116 4.09 -5.01 -4.39
N GLY A 117 3.77 -4.50 -5.57
CA GLY A 117 3.70 -5.31 -6.80
C GLY A 117 2.30 -5.70 -7.24
N TYR A 118 1.31 -5.70 -6.33
CA TYR A 118 -0.08 -6.05 -6.66
C TYR A 118 -0.63 -5.18 -7.82
N PRO A 119 -1.38 -5.74 -8.78
CA PRO A 119 -1.79 -7.15 -8.92
C PRO A 119 -0.82 -8.03 -9.71
N ARG A 120 0.39 -7.54 -10.03
CA ARG A 120 1.36 -8.23 -10.91
C ARG A 120 2.28 -9.20 -10.16
N GLY A 121 1.91 -9.58 -8.94
CA GLY A 121 2.70 -10.41 -8.03
C GLY A 121 3.36 -9.62 -6.90
N TYR A 122 4.18 -10.29 -6.12
CA TYR A 122 4.92 -9.73 -4.98
C TYR A 122 6.32 -10.33 -4.93
N ASN A 123 7.22 -9.65 -4.21
CA ASN A 123 8.51 -10.21 -3.88
C ASN A 123 8.36 -11.09 -2.63
N THR A 124 8.57 -12.39 -2.77
CA THR A 124 8.41 -13.39 -1.70
C THR A 124 9.39 -13.20 -0.54
N SER A 125 10.48 -12.46 -0.74
CA SER A 125 11.43 -12.09 0.32
C SER A 125 11.05 -10.81 1.08
N THR A 126 9.94 -10.15 0.74
CA THR A 126 9.52 -8.90 1.39
C THR A 126 8.51 -9.17 2.51
N ARG A 127 8.85 -8.75 3.72
CA ARG A 127 7.92 -8.74 4.86
C ARG A 127 7.33 -7.35 5.04
N SER A 128 6.06 -7.16 4.71
CA SER A 128 5.38 -5.87 4.88
C SER A 128 4.56 -5.86 6.15
N THR A 129 4.55 -4.72 6.84
CA THR A 129 3.71 -4.48 8.02
C THR A 129 2.92 -3.19 7.82
N TRP A 130 1.60 -3.31 7.92
CA TRP A 130 0.67 -2.20 7.91
C TRP A 130 0.13 -1.97 9.32
N THR A 131 -0.03 -0.71 9.71
CA THR A 131 -0.67 -0.34 10.98
C THR A 131 -1.82 0.61 10.70
N ILE A 132 -3.01 0.24 11.16
CA ILE A 132 -4.24 1.02 11.02
C ILE A 132 -4.66 1.44 12.43
N MET A 133 -4.84 2.75 12.61
CA MET A 133 -5.20 3.36 13.89
C MET A 133 -6.52 4.10 13.71
N PRO A 134 -7.67 3.47 13.98
CA PRO A 134 -8.95 4.16 13.92
C PRO A 134 -9.02 5.25 14.99
N PRO A 135 -9.85 6.29 14.78
CA PRO A 135 -10.14 7.27 15.82
C PRO A 135 -10.70 6.59 17.08
N ASN A 136 -10.38 7.14 18.26
CA ASN A 136 -10.90 6.64 19.53
C ASN A 136 -12.43 6.58 19.50
N GLY A 137 -12.99 5.51 20.08
CA GLY A 137 -14.43 5.25 20.14
C GLY A 137 -15.06 4.77 18.84
N HIS A 138 -14.27 4.41 17.82
CA HIS A 138 -14.77 3.84 16.56
C HIS A 138 -14.31 2.40 16.40
N SER A 139 -15.17 1.58 15.78
CA SER A 139 -14.80 0.24 15.34
C SER A 139 -13.96 0.29 14.07
N CYS A 140 -13.25 -0.80 13.79
CA CYS A 140 -12.50 -0.97 12.55
C CYS A 140 -12.71 -2.38 12.03
N VAL A 141 -12.92 -2.52 10.72
CA VAL A 141 -13.06 -3.81 10.05
C VAL A 141 -11.97 -3.89 9.00
N ALA A 142 -11.15 -4.94 9.06
CA ALA A 142 -10.32 -5.33 7.94
C ALA A 142 -10.93 -6.55 7.27
N GLU A 143 -11.12 -6.43 5.96
CA GLU A 143 -11.55 -7.52 5.10
C GLU A 143 -10.48 -7.76 4.05
N LEU A 144 -9.86 -8.93 4.11
CA LEU A 144 -8.94 -9.40 3.10
C LEU A 144 -9.71 -10.07 1.97
N VAL A 145 -9.77 -9.39 0.83
CA VAL A 145 -10.53 -9.83 -0.34
C VAL A 145 -9.74 -10.74 -1.28
N VAL A 146 -8.40 -10.63 -1.30
CA VAL A 146 -7.51 -11.42 -2.17
C VAL A 146 -6.30 -11.88 -1.35
N LEU A 147 -6.04 -13.19 -1.38
CA LEU A 147 -4.86 -13.80 -0.75
C LEU A 147 -4.27 -14.85 -1.69
N GLU A 148 -3.13 -14.52 -2.28
CA GLU A 148 -2.36 -15.40 -3.16
C GLU A 148 -0.96 -15.55 -2.54
N ILE A 149 -0.75 -16.63 -1.77
CA ILE A 149 0.50 -16.98 -1.08
C ILE A 149 0.79 -18.48 -1.19
N ALA A 150 2.04 -18.90 -1.11
CA ALA A 150 2.40 -20.31 -1.15
C ALA A 150 1.53 -21.16 -0.18
N LYS A 151 0.79 -22.13 -0.73
CA LYS A 151 -0.13 -22.95 0.07
C LYS A 151 0.65 -23.93 0.95
N ALA A 152 0.57 -23.75 2.25
CA ALA A 152 1.13 -24.70 3.21
C ALA A 152 0.21 -25.93 3.38
N PRO A 153 0.75 -27.10 3.79
CA PRO A 153 -0.04 -28.28 4.11
C PRO A 153 -1.05 -28.01 5.24
N GLN A 154 -2.14 -28.77 5.29
CA GLN A 154 -3.14 -28.59 6.34
C GLN A 154 -2.58 -28.99 7.72
N GLY A 155 -2.88 -28.20 8.75
CA GLY A 155 -2.49 -28.49 10.14
C GLY A 155 -1.06 -28.09 10.51
N VAL A 156 -0.34 -27.37 9.63
CA VAL A 156 0.98 -26.83 9.95
C VAL A 156 0.89 -25.50 10.69
N ASP A 157 1.92 -25.19 11.47
CA ASP A 157 2.09 -23.86 12.06
C ASP A 157 2.58 -22.88 10.97
N CYS A 158 1.77 -21.87 10.70
CA CYS A 158 2.07 -20.83 9.73
C CYS A 158 3.33 -20.01 10.06
N LEU A 159 3.76 -19.95 11.32
CA LEU A 159 5.02 -19.28 11.69
C LEU A 159 6.26 -20.00 11.17
N ASN A 160 6.14 -21.29 10.88
CA ASN A 160 7.23 -22.10 10.35
C ASN A 160 7.18 -22.19 8.82
N GLN A 161 6.32 -21.41 8.16
CA GLN A 161 6.20 -21.36 6.71
C GLN A 161 6.87 -20.10 6.17
N ASP A 162 7.34 -20.17 4.92
CA ASP A 162 7.99 -19.04 4.25
C ASP A 162 7.02 -17.86 4.04
N GLU A 163 5.73 -18.17 3.82
CA GLU A 163 4.70 -17.18 3.56
C GLU A 163 3.49 -17.39 4.48
N TYR A 164 3.08 -16.30 5.13
CA TYR A 164 1.84 -16.24 5.88
C TYR A 164 1.34 -14.79 5.93
N LEU A 165 0.05 -14.66 6.18
CA LEU A 165 -0.60 -13.43 6.59
C LEU A 165 -0.94 -13.52 8.07
N GLU A 166 -0.73 -12.44 8.80
CA GLU A 166 -1.24 -12.26 10.15
C GLU A 166 -2.02 -10.95 10.24
N ILE A 167 -3.24 -11.01 10.78
CA ILE A 167 -4.01 -9.84 11.16
C ILE A 167 -4.11 -9.86 12.69
N GLU A 168 -3.66 -8.79 13.33
CA GLU A 168 -3.76 -8.57 14.77
C GLU A 168 -4.59 -7.32 15.04
N GLN A 169 -5.53 -7.38 15.98
CA GLN A 169 -5.99 -6.19 16.71
C GLN A 169 -5.41 -6.17 18.11
N SER A 170 -5.11 -4.98 18.65
CA SER A 170 -4.57 -4.83 20.01
C SER A 170 -4.77 -3.41 20.55
N THR A 171 -4.34 -3.18 21.79
CA THR A 171 -4.32 -1.87 22.47
C THR A 171 -2.91 -1.37 22.73
N GLY A 172 -2.80 -0.06 22.89
CA GLY A 172 -1.58 0.64 23.26
C GLY A 172 -0.78 1.09 22.05
N ASN A 173 0.54 1.18 22.23
CA ASN A 173 1.42 1.71 21.22
C ASN A 173 1.90 0.60 20.26
N PRO A 174 1.60 0.67 18.95
CA PRO A 174 1.99 -0.35 17.98
C PRO A 174 3.52 -0.50 17.81
N LYS A 175 4.32 0.48 18.26
CA LYS A 175 5.78 0.40 18.25
C LYS A 175 6.35 -0.45 19.40
N HIS A 176 5.57 -0.72 20.45
CA HIS A 176 5.97 -1.51 21.60
C HIS A 176 5.12 -2.80 21.63
N ALA A 177 5.45 -3.73 20.71
CA ALA A 177 4.78 -5.01 20.62
C ALA A 177 4.95 -5.81 21.93
N GLY A 178 3.84 -6.21 22.56
CA GLY A 178 3.82 -7.02 23.79
C GLY A 178 3.23 -6.34 25.03
N GLU A 179 2.91 -5.04 24.99
CA GLU A 179 2.23 -4.34 26.10
C GLU A 179 0.69 -4.29 25.96
N GLY A 180 0.16 -4.68 24.80
CA GLY A 180 -1.27 -4.71 24.55
C GLY A 180 -1.97 -5.78 25.37
N LYS A 181 -2.96 -5.38 26.18
CA LYS A 181 -3.65 -6.28 27.11
C LYS A 181 -4.74 -7.13 26.45
N ASP A 182 -5.20 -6.73 25.24
CA ASP A 182 -6.31 -7.35 24.52
C ASP A 182 -5.94 -7.64 23.05
N SER A 183 -4.95 -8.51 22.81
CA SER A 183 -4.57 -8.86 21.43
C SER A 183 -5.39 -10.04 20.89
N VAL A 184 -6.05 -9.87 19.76
CA VAL A 184 -6.67 -10.97 19.00
C VAL A 184 -5.97 -11.08 17.65
N ARG A 185 -5.65 -12.31 17.24
CA ARG A 185 -4.88 -12.59 16.02
C ARG A 185 -5.56 -13.64 15.17
N VAL A 186 -5.50 -13.45 13.85
CA VAL A 186 -5.80 -14.47 12.84
C VAL A 186 -4.57 -14.62 11.98
N ARG A 187 -4.17 -15.87 11.72
CA ARG A 187 -3.03 -16.19 10.86
C ARG A 187 -3.46 -17.18 9.79
N SER A 188 -3.02 -16.96 8.56
CA SER A 188 -3.23 -17.89 7.45
C SER A 188 -1.98 -18.03 6.59
N CYS A 189 -1.61 -19.26 6.31
CA CYS A 189 -0.57 -19.68 5.37
C CYS A 189 -1.18 -20.55 4.26
N SER A 190 -2.47 -20.34 4.00
CA SER A 190 -3.22 -21.05 2.97
C SER A 190 -4.09 -20.05 2.20
N HIS A 191 -4.40 -20.32 0.92
CA HIS A 191 -5.31 -19.51 0.12
C HIS A 191 -6.76 -19.56 0.65
N SER A 192 -7.01 -18.90 1.78
CA SER A 192 -8.30 -18.88 2.45
C SER A 192 -8.78 -17.44 2.58
N ALA A 193 -9.21 -16.83 1.47
CA ALA A 193 -9.93 -15.55 1.48
C ALA A 193 -11.45 -15.80 1.23
N PRO A 194 -12.36 -14.98 1.79
CA PRO A 194 -12.07 -13.78 2.57
C PRO A 194 -11.65 -14.08 4.01
N ILE A 195 -10.78 -13.25 4.57
CA ILE A 195 -10.46 -13.22 6.01
C ILE A 195 -10.95 -11.88 6.53
N SER A 196 -11.76 -11.88 7.58
CA SER A 196 -12.19 -10.66 8.24
C SER A 196 -11.75 -10.62 9.70
N MET A 197 -11.43 -9.42 10.17
CA MET A 197 -11.24 -9.13 11.58
C MET A 197 -11.99 -7.85 11.92
N GLU A 198 -12.82 -7.93 12.94
CA GLU A 198 -13.53 -6.79 13.51
C GLU A 198 -12.87 -6.39 14.83
N MET A 199 -12.68 -5.09 14.99
CA MET A 199 -12.19 -4.47 16.20
C MET A 199 -13.28 -3.57 16.75
N GLU A 200 -13.68 -3.85 17.99
CA GLU A 200 -14.69 -3.07 18.70
C GLU A 200 -14.23 -1.65 19.01
N PRO A 201 -15.15 -0.70 19.19
CA PRO A 201 -14.83 0.65 19.63
C PRO A 201 -13.99 0.67 20.91
N GLY A 202 -12.96 1.53 20.95
CA GLY A 202 -12.13 1.69 22.14
C GLY A 202 -11.13 2.82 22.03
N THR A 203 -10.27 2.95 23.04
CA THR A 203 -9.18 3.93 23.08
C THR A 203 -7.84 3.27 22.78
N ASP A 204 -6.99 3.96 22.02
CA ASP A 204 -5.62 3.52 21.70
C ASP A 204 -5.60 2.10 21.11
N ARG A 205 -6.56 1.80 20.23
CA ARG A 205 -6.65 0.52 19.54
C ARG A 205 -5.96 0.61 18.18
N TYR A 206 -5.35 -0.48 17.74
CA TYR A 206 -4.76 -0.57 16.41
C TYR A 206 -4.97 -1.94 15.80
N MET A 207 -4.96 -1.98 14.47
CA MET A 207 -4.87 -3.20 13.70
C MET A 207 -3.54 -3.26 12.96
N LYS A 208 -2.90 -4.43 12.98
CA LYS A 208 -1.65 -4.72 12.31
C LYS A 208 -1.86 -5.85 11.31
N ILE A 209 -1.38 -5.67 10.09
CA ILE A 209 -1.53 -6.60 8.95
C ILE A 209 -0.18 -6.85 8.32
#